data_AF-A0A7I7SF44-F1
#
_entry.id   AF-A0A7I7SF44-F1
#
_cell.length_a   1.000
_cell.length_b   1.000
_cell.length_c   1.000
_cell.angle_alpha   90.00
_cell.angle_beta   90.00
_cell.angle_gamma   90.00
#
_symmetry.space_group_name_H-M   'P 1'
#
loop_
_entity.id
_entity.type
_entity.pdbx_description
1 polymer ?
#
loop_
_entity_poly.entity_id
_entity_poly.type
_entity_poly.pdbx_seq_one_letter_code
_entity_poly.pdbx_strand_id
1 'polypeptide(L)'
;MTTPAETPNVQSTGVLVARVLAAVIGTLATMCWLMLLSLPILSLLHSSDRSYDPHGYGMVFGMLMSVPAAVVAAVIMPFALPQRWWVRGFAVTFAVAGVVEAALFAVLYVLNP
;
A
#
# COMPACT_ATOMS: atom_id res chain seq x y z
N MET A 1 50.42 -18.55 8.42
CA MET A 1 49.48 -18.14 7.34
C MET A 1 48.14 -17.92 7.99
N THR A 2 47.87 -16.71 8.49
CA THR A 2 46.64 -16.37 9.22
C THR A 2 45.65 -15.72 8.27
N THR A 3 44.50 -16.36 8.07
CA THR A 3 43.36 -15.80 7.33
C THR A 3 42.89 -14.50 8.01
N PRO A 4 42.67 -13.40 7.27
CA PRO A 4 42.13 -12.18 7.87
C PRO A 4 40.71 -12.47 8.39
N ALA A 5 40.45 -12.08 9.64
CA ALA A 5 39.15 -12.20 10.26
C ALA A 5 38.12 -11.40 9.45
N GLU A 6 37.10 -12.09 8.94
CA GLU A 6 35.92 -11.48 8.35
C GLU A 6 35.21 -10.67 9.44
N THR A 7 35.31 -9.35 9.40
CA THR A 7 34.54 -8.50 10.30
C THR A 7 33.07 -8.64 9.92
N PRO A 8 32.19 -9.11 10.82
CA PRO A 8 30.77 -9.20 10.50
C PRO A 8 30.31 -7.80 10.14
N ASN A 9 29.66 -7.66 8.99
CA ASN A 9 29.09 -6.40 8.51
C ASN A 9 27.94 -5.99 9.45
N VAL A 10 28.28 -5.38 10.59
CA VAL A 10 27.31 -4.91 11.58
C VAL A 10 26.68 -3.63 11.03
N GLN A 11 25.45 -3.74 10.54
CA GLN A 11 24.63 -2.59 10.18
C GLN A 11 24.53 -1.65 11.40
N SER A 12 24.73 -0.35 11.20
CA SER A 12 24.63 0.60 12.30
C SER A 12 23.22 0.55 12.92
N THR A 13 23.14 0.56 14.25
CA THR A 13 21.87 0.45 15.00
C THR A 13 20.83 1.46 14.49
N GLY A 14 21.26 2.68 14.13
CA GLY A 14 20.38 3.70 13.57
C GLY A 14 19.73 3.31 12.23
N VAL A 15 20.46 2.65 11.34
CA VAL A 15 19.91 2.16 10.05
C VAL A 15 18.89 1.05 10.31
N LEU A 16 19.16 0.17 11.27
CA LEU A 16 18.19 -0.88 11.64
C LEU A 16 16.90 -0.29 12.20
N VAL A 17 17.01 0.66 13.14
CA VAL A 17 15.85 1.36 13.72
C VAL A 17 15.03 2.05 12.65
N ALA A 18 15.67 2.79 11.73
CA ALA A 18 14.98 3.46 10.64
C ALA A 18 14.20 2.48 9.74
N ARG A 19 14.78 1.31 9.43
CA ARG A 19 14.10 0.28 8.62
C ARG A 19 12.91 -0.35 9.34
N VAL A 20 13.02 -0.57 10.65
CA VAL A 20 11.90 -1.06 11.48
C VAL A 20 10.77 -0.04 11.51
N LEU A 21 11.09 1.24 11.73
CA LEU A 21 10.09 2.31 11.70
C LEU A 21 9.41 2.43 10.34
N ALA A 22 10.20 2.39 9.25
CA ALA A 22 9.67 2.38 7.89
C ALA A 22 8.76 1.16 7.63
N ALA A 23 9.13 -0.02 8.13
CA ALA A 23 8.30 -1.21 8.01
C ALA A 23 6.96 -1.06 8.76
N VAL A 24 6.99 -0.54 9.99
CA VAL A 24 5.78 -0.31 10.79
C VAL A 24 4.88 0.72 10.12
N ILE A 25 5.42 1.88 9.75
CA ILE A 25 4.65 2.97 9.12
C ILE A 25 4.13 2.52 7.74
N GLY A 26 4.96 1.86 6.94
CA GLY A 26 4.59 1.34 5.63
C GLY A 26 3.48 0.29 5.73
N THR A 27 3.52 -0.58 6.74
CA THR A 27 2.46 -1.55 7.02
C THR A 27 1.17 -0.86 7.42
N LEU A 28 1.22 0.12 8.33
CA LEU A 28 0.04 0.89 8.74
C LEU A 28 -0.57 1.67 7.56
N ALA A 29 0.25 2.28 6.71
CA ALA A 29 -0.19 2.96 5.50
C ALA A 29 -0.87 1.98 4.53
N THR A 30 -0.28 0.80 4.33
CA THR A 30 -0.87 -0.25 3.49
C THR A 30 -2.19 -0.76 4.05
N MET A 31 -2.29 -0.96 5.38
CA MET A 31 -3.55 -1.34 6.04
C MET A 31 -4.61 -0.25 5.86
N CYS A 32 -4.25 1.02 6.03
CA CYS A 32 -5.16 2.14 5.79
C CYS A 32 -5.67 2.14 4.35
N TRP A 33 -4.79 1.94 3.37
CA TRP A 33 -5.18 1.81 1.96
C TRP A 33 -6.15 0.65 1.73
N LEU A 34 -5.88 -0.54 2.29
CA LEU A 34 -6.77 -1.70 2.18
C LEU A 34 -8.14 -1.46 2.83
N MET A 35 -8.18 -0.76 3.97
CA MET A 35 -9.44 -0.37 4.61
C MET A 35 -10.23 0.61 3.73
N LEU A 36 -9.56 1.54 3.05
CA LEU A 36 -10.22 2.46 2.13
C LEU A 36 -10.77 1.76 0.89
N LEU A 37 -10.05 0.77 0.35
CA LEU A 37 -10.54 -0.10 -0.74
C LEU A 37 -11.76 -0.93 -0.33
N SER A 38 -11.92 -1.25 0.96
CA SER A 38 -13.09 -2.02 1.42
C SER A 38 -14.39 -1.24 1.26
N LEU A 39 -14.37 0.09 1.30
CA LEU A 39 -15.57 0.93 1.20
C LEU A 39 -16.27 0.81 -0.17
N PRO A 40 -15.60 1.02 -1.34
CA PRO A 40 -16.23 0.86 -2.64
C PRO A 40 -16.58 -0.60 -2.93
N ILE A 41 -15.77 -1.56 -2.45
CA ILE A 41 -16.06 -2.98 -2.62
C ILE A 41 -17.34 -3.37 -1.89
N LEU A 42 -17.49 -2.96 -0.63
CA LEU A 42 -18.69 -3.26 0.16
C LEU A 42 -19.92 -2.53 -0.37
N SER A 43 -19.76 -1.29 -0.85
CA SER A 43 -20.84 -0.54 -1.52
C SER A 43 -21.31 -1.25 -2.79
N LEU A 44 -20.40 -1.81 -3.59
CA LEU A 44 -20.74 -2.64 -4.76
C LEU A 44 -21.45 -3.94 -4.37
N LEU A 45 -20.95 -4.65 -3.37
CA LEU A 45 -21.52 -5.93 -2.91
C LEU A 45 -22.95 -5.78 -2.37
N HIS A 46 -23.26 -4.63 -1.76
CA HIS A 46 -24.59 -4.30 -1.24
C HIS A 46 -25.38 -3.37 -2.16
N SER A 47 -25.06 -3.32 -3.45
CA SER A 47 -25.75 -2.45 -4.43
C SER A 47 -27.28 -2.65 -4.48
N SER A 48 -27.79 -3.83 -4.12
CA SER A 48 -29.22 -4.14 -4.02
C SER A 48 -29.89 -3.62 -2.73
N ASP A 49 -29.11 -3.30 -1.68
CA ASP A 49 -29.61 -2.77 -0.41
C ASP A 49 -29.24 -1.28 -0.28
N ARG A 50 -30.19 -0.42 -0.67
CA ARG A 50 -30.04 1.04 -0.54
C ARG A 50 -29.91 1.52 0.90
N SER A 51 -30.16 0.68 1.90
CA SER A 51 -29.99 1.05 3.31
C SER A 51 -28.51 1.06 3.72
N TYR A 52 -27.67 0.27 3.03
CA TYR A 52 -26.25 0.11 3.34
C TYR A 52 -25.41 1.32 2.93
N ASP A 53 -25.63 1.84 1.71
CA ASP A 53 -24.97 3.03 1.20
C ASP A 53 -25.98 3.91 0.43
N PRO A 54 -26.86 4.66 1.12
CA PRO A 54 -27.97 5.39 0.48
C PRO A 54 -27.53 6.43 -0.54
N HIS A 55 -26.32 6.96 -0.37
CA HIS A 55 -25.78 8.07 -1.16
C HIS A 55 -24.58 7.67 -2.02
N GLY A 56 -24.09 6.44 -1.93
CA GLY A 56 -22.86 6.02 -2.61
C GLY A 56 -21.59 6.64 -2.00
N TYR A 57 -21.64 7.11 -0.75
CA TYR A 57 -20.50 7.77 -0.12
C TYR A 57 -19.35 6.81 0.11
N GLY A 58 -19.63 5.54 0.42
CA GLY A 58 -18.59 4.52 0.56
C GLY A 58 -17.80 4.35 -0.73
N MET A 59 -18.51 4.36 -1.86
CA MET A 59 -17.90 4.27 -3.19
C MET A 59 -17.02 5.48 -3.52
N VAL A 60 -17.58 6.70 -3.45
CA VAL A 60 -16.86 7.93 -3.82
C VAL A 60 -15.71 8.21 -2.87
N PHE A 61 -15.95 8.13 -1.55
CA PHE A 61 -14.95 8.44 -0.55
C PHE A 61 -13.80 7.45 -0.57
N GLY A 62 -14.10 6.15 -0.62
CA GLY A 62 -13.06 5.13 -0.62
C GLY A 62 -12.18 5.20 -1.87
N MET A 63 -12.76 5.50 -3.04
CA MET A 63 -11.98 5.65 -4.28
C MET A 63 -11.14 6.93 -4.30
N LEU A 64 -11.68 8.04 -3.80
CA LEU A 64 -10.94 9.30 -3.75
C LEU A 64 -9.76 9.22 -2.76
N MET A 65 -9.95 8.53 -1.63
CA MET A 65 -8.96 8.42 -0.56
C MET A 65 -8.00 7.24 -0.75
N SER A 66 -8.36 6.20 -1.51
CA SER A 66 -7.48 5.05 -1.77
C SER A 66 -6.22 5.49 -2.51
N VAL A 67 -6.35 6.36 -3.52
CA VAL A 67 -5.21 6.85 -4.33
C VAL A 67 -4.12 7.52 -3.49
N PRO A 68 -4.38 8.57 -2.68
CA PRO A 68 -3.34 9.18 -1.86
C PRO A 68 -2.79 8.20 -0.81
N ALA A 69 -3.62 7.33 -0.23
CA ALA A 69 -3.16 6.31 0.72
C ALA A 69 -2.21 5.29 0.06
N ALA A 70 -2.51 4.87 -1.17
CA ALA A 70 -1.68 3.97 -1.96
C ALA A 70 -0.32 4.60 -2.28
N VAL A 71 -0.29 5.89 -2.62
CA VAL A 71 0.95 6.64 -2.87
C VAL A 71 1.80 6.68 -1.60
N VAL A 72 1.20 7.00 -0.44
CA VAL A 72 1.91 7.01 0.85
C VAL A 72 2.48 5.62 1.16
N ALA A 73 1.70 4.56 0.98
CA ALA A 73 2.17 3.19 1.17
C ALA A 73 3.33 2.84 0.21
N ALA A 74 3.21 3.21 -1.07
CA ALA A 74 4.23 2.96 -2.09
C ALA A 74 5.54 3.70 -1.85
N VAL A 75 5.48 4.92 -1.31
CA VAL A 75 6.66 5.72 -0.97
C VAL A 75 7.34 5.20 0.30
N ILE A 76 6.59 4.76 1.30
CA ILE A 76 7.15 4.38 2.61
C ILE A 76 7.70 2.94 2.60
N MET A 77 7.03 2.00 1.94
CA MET A 77 7.43 0.58 1.93
C MET A 77 8.89 0.30 1.50
N PRO A 78 9.43 0.97 0.48
CA PRO A 78 10.80 0.74 0.01
C PRO A 78 11.85 0.97 1.09
N PHE A 79 11.61 1.90 2.02
CA PHE A 79 12.54 2.21 3.11
C PHE A 79 12.70 1.08 4.13
N ALA A 80 11.76 0.12 4.17
CA ALA A 80 11.93 -1.11 4.95
C ALA A 80 13.01 -2.04 4.35
N LEU A 81 13.24 -1.95 3.03
CA LEU A 81 14.19 -2.77 2.30
C LEU A 81 15.62 -2.22 2.42
N PRO A 82 16.65 -3.04 2.13
CA PRO A 82 18.01 -2.53 1.96
C PRO A 82 18.07 -1.52 0.81
N GLN A 83 18.91 -0.49 0.92
CA GLN A 83 18.97 0.64 -0.02
C GLN A 83 19.15 0.24 -1.50
N ARG A 84 19.88 -0.85 -1.76
CA ARG A 84 20.04 -1.44 -3.11
C ARG A 84 18.72 -1.86 -3.78
N TRP A 85 17.65 -2.01 -3.00
CA TRP A 85 16.33 -2.45 -3.46
C TRP A 85 15.27 -1.36 -3.42
N TRP A 86 15.56 -0.13 -2.97
CA TRP A 86 14.53 0.91 -2.81
C TRP A 86 13.79 1.22 -4.11
N VAL A 87 14.52 1.41 -5.21
CA VAL A 87 13.88 1.70 -6.51
C VAL A 87 12.99 0.54 -6.97
N ARG A 88 13.45 -0.71 -6.78
CA ARG A 88 12.67 -1.90 -7.14
C ARG A 88 11.46 -2.07 -6.24
N GLY A 89 11.60 -1.85 -4.93
CA GLY A 89 10.50 -1.87 -3.98
C GLY A 89 9.45 -0.81 -4.30
N PHE A 90 9.88 0.40 -4.65
CA PHE A 90 8.98 1.48 -5.06
C PHE A 90 8.22 1.09 -6.33
N ALA A 91 8.94 0.65 -7.36
CA ALA A 91 8.33 0.25 -8.62
C ALA A 91 7.31 -0.88 -8.45
N VAL A 92 7.63 -1.90 -7.64
CA VAL A 92 6.71 -3.03 -7.36
C VAL A 92 5.48 -2.55 -6.60
N THR A 93 5.65 -1.83 -5.49
CA THR A 93 4.49 -1.38 -4.68
C THR A 93 3.61 -0.42 -5.48
N PHE A 94 4.21 0.49 -6.25
CA PHE A 94 3.49 1.42 -7.11
C PHE A 94 2.75 0.68 -8.24
N ALA A 95 3.38 -0.31 -8.89
CA ALA A 95 2.73 -1.11 -9.91
C ALA A 95 1.57 -1.91 -9.35
N VAL A 96 1.73 -2.55 -8.18
CA VAL A 96 0.66 -3.29 -7.50
C VAL A 96 -0.50 -2.36 -7.15
N ALA A 97 -0.21 -1.20 -6.53
CA ALA A 97 -1.21 -0.20 -6.23
C ALA A 97 -1.96 0.25 -7.50
N GLY A 98 -1.23 0.59 -8.56
CA GLY A 98 -1.81 1.01 -9.83
C GLY A 98 -2.70 -0.06 -10.47
N VAL A 99 -2.29 -1.33 -10.43
CA VAL A 99 -3.11 -2.45 -10.92
C VAL A 99 -4.39 -2.62 -10.10
N VAL A 100 -4.31 -2.49 -8.78
CA VAL A 100 -5.48 -2.60 -7.89
C VAL A 100 -6.46 -1.45 -8.12
N GLU A 101 -5.98 -0.20 -8.23
CA GLU A 101 -6.82 0.96 -8.53
C GLU A 101 -7.44 0.86 -9.93
N ALA A 102 -6.67 0.44 -10.94
CA ALA A 102 -7.17 0.24 -12.29
C ALA A 102 -8.22 -0.87 -12.36
N ALA A 103 -8.02 -1.97 -11.64
CA ALA A 103 -8.99 -3.05 -11.54
C ALA A 103 -10.28 -2.56 -10.86
N LEU A 104 -10.17 -1.82 -9.76
CA LEU A 104 -11.32 -1.23 -9.08
C LEU A 104 -12.09 -0.28 -10.01
N PHE A 105 -11.39 0.59 -10.73
CA PHE A 105 -11.99 1.51 -11.70
C PHE A 105 -12.69 0.77 -12.85
N ALA A 106 -12.06 -0.26 -13.40
CA ALA A 106 -12.66 -1.08 -14.45
C ALA A 106 -13.93 -1.77 -13.96
N VAL A 107 -13.90 -2.34 -12.75
CA VAL A 107 -15.09 -2.97 -12.13
C VAL A 107 -16.21 -1.94 -11.96
N LEU A 108 -15.90 -0.73 -11.50
CA LEU A 108 -16.90 0.33 -11.34
C LEU A 108 -17.51 0.77 -12.67
N TYR A 109 -16.69 0.95 -13.70
CA TYR A 109 -17.16 1.35 -15.03
C TYR A 109 -18.03 0.26 -15.69
N VAL A 110 -17.68 -1.02 -15.49
CA VAL A 110 -18.44 -2.13 -16.07
C VAL A 110 -19.75 -2.39 -15.33
N LEU A 111 -19.77 -2.22 -14.00
CA LEU A 111 -20.94 -2.52 -13.16
C LEU A 111 -21.91 -1.34 -13.01
N ASN A 112 -21.50 -0.10 -13.33
CA ASN A 112 -22.36 1.08 -13.38
C ASN A 112 -22.26 1.77 -14.76
N PRO A 113 -22.92 1.22 -15.81
CA PRO A 113 -22.97 1.84 -17.13
C PRO A 113 -23.82 3.13 -17.19
#